data_AF-A0A800CCE3-F1
#
_entry.id   AF-A0A800CCE3-F1
#
_cell.length_a   1.000
_cell.length_b   1.000
_cell.length_c   1.000
_cell.angle_alpha   90.00
_cell.angle_beta   90.00
_cell.angle_gamma   90.00
#
_symmetry.space_group_name_H-M   'P 1'
#
loop_
_entity.id
_entity.type
_entity.pdbx_description
1 polymer ?
#
loop_
_entity_poly.entity_id
_entity_poly.type
_entity_poly.pdbx_seq_one_letter_code
_entity_poly.pdbx_strand_id
1 'polypeptide(L)'
;QLAEECDLVLVVGSPNSSNSNRLREIAINKGIEAYLIDDAEEINQDWLDGDKTIGVTAGASAPEILVKDVLNCLANLEYRKFSELKTVEEAVTFGLPKALKTQP
;
A
#
# COMPACT_ATOMS: atom_id res chain seq x y z
N GLN A 1 11.23 -2.73 7.65
CA GLN A 1 11.77 -2.79 6.28
C GLN A 1 11.25 -1.62 5.44
N LEU A 2 10.09 -1.68 4.76
CA LEU A 2 9.68 -0.55 3.87
C LEU A 2 9.64 0.81 4.60
N ALA A 3 9.05 0.83 5.79
CA ALA A 3 8.98 2.00 6.65
C ALA A 3 10.36 2.61 7.02
N GLU A 4 11.42 1.81 7.16
CA GLU A 4 12.73 2.31 7.65
C GLU A 4 13.59 2.95 6.55
N GLU A 5 13.22 2.77 5.29
CA GLU A 5 13.94 3.26 4.11
C GLU A 5 13.14 4.33 3.34
N CYS A 6 12.00 4.77 3.88
CA CYS A 6 11.09 5.72 3.23
C CYS A 6 10.81 6.91 4.13
N ASP A 7 10.72 8.09 3.54
CA ASP A 7 10.33 9.33 4.22
C ASP A 7 8.80 9.49 4.27
N LEU A 8 8.10 8.85 3.33
CA LEU A 8 6.65 8.85 3.20
C LEU A 8 6.15 7.45 2.83
N VAL A 9 5.03 7.01 3.41
CA VAL A 9 4.32 5.77 3.04
C VAL A 9 2.91 6.07 2.56
N LEU A 10 2.60 5.67 1.32
CA LEU A 10 1.25 5.68 0.77
C LEU A 10 0.65 4.27 0.90
N VAL A 11 -0.44 4.17 1.64
CA VAL A 11 -1.20 2.92 1.81
C VAL A 11 -2.43 2.98 0.92
N VAL A 12 -2.50 2.10 -0.07
CA VAL A 12 -3.65 1.98 -0.96
C VAL A 12 -4.73 1.13 -0.31
N GLY A 13 -5.91 1.70 -0.14
CA GLY A 13 -7.11 1.03 0.32
C GLY A 13 -7.99 1.92 1.20
N SER A 14 -9.16 1.42 1.55
CA SER A 14 -10.21 2.26 2.10
C SER A 14 -10.12 2.55 3.60
N PRO A 15 -10.62 3.72 4.06
CA PRO A 15 -10.69 4.09 5.49
C PRO A 15 -11.44 3.12 6.38
N ASN A 16 -12.35 2.30 5.82
CA ASN A 16 -13.09 1.27 6.54
C ASN A 16 -12.35 -0.08 6.64
N SER A 17 -11.21 -0.23 5.97
CA SER A 17 -10.40 -1.46 6.02
C SER A 17 -9.50 -1.45 7.25
N SER A 18 -9.77 -2.36 8.19
CA SER A 18 -8.93 -2.50 9.39
C SER A 18 -7.47 -2.83 9.04
N ASN A 19 -7.24 -3.66 8.01
CA ASN A 19 -5.89 -4.01 7.58
C ASN A 19 -5.14 -2.80 6.98
N SER A 20 -5.80 -2.01 6.13
CA SER A 20 -5.17 -0.83 5.53
C SER A 20 -4.84 0.23 6.58
N ASN A 21 -5.75 0.48 7.54
CA ASN A 21 -5.46 1.36 8.67
C ASN A 21 -4.30 0.84 9.52
N ARG A 22 -4.24 -0.48 9.76
CA ARG A 22 -3.15 -1.08 10.53
C ARG A 22 -1.79 -0.86 9.88
N LEU A 23 -1.69 -0.98 8.55
CA LEU A 23 -0.47 -0.68 7.81
C LEU A 23 -0.04 0.79 7.98
N ARG A 24 -0.99 1.72 7.86
CA ARG A 24 -0.73 3.16 8.09
C ARG A 24 -0.23 3.42 9.51
N GLU A 25 -0.91 2.86 10.52
CA GLU A 25 -0.51 3.00 11.93
C GLU A 25 0.91 2.50 12.18
N ILE A 26 1.31 1.38 11.55
CA ILE A 26 2.67 0.84 11.71
C ILE A 26 3.72 1.82 11.19
N ALA A 27 3.48 2.47 10.06
CA ALA A 27 4.38 3.49 9.51
C ALA A 27 4.45 4.72 10.42
N ILE A 28 3.30 5.24 10.87
CA ILE A 28 3.23 6.38 11.80
C ILE A 28 3.96 6.07 13.11
N ASN A 29 3.77 4.88 13.68
CA ASN A 29 4.43 4.45 14.93
C ASN A 29 5.96 4.32 14.79
N LYS A 30 6.46 4.21 13.56
CA LYS A 30 7.90 4.23 13.25
C LYS A 30 8.42 5.64 12.97
N GLY A 31 7.58 6.66 13.09
CA GLY A 31 7.94 8.07 12.88
C GLY A 31 7.95 8.51 11.42
N ILE A 32 7.39 7.72 10.51
CA ILE A 32 7.31 8.05 9.09
C ILE A 32 5.93 8.63 8.80
N GLU A 33 5.90 9.63 7.92
CA GLU A 33 4.66 10.20 7.41
C GLU A 33 3.91 9.13 6.62
N ALA A 34 2.62 8.95 6.87
CA ALA A 34 1.85 7.94 6.16
C ALA A 34 0.41 8.36 5.89
N TYR A 35 -0.03 8.17 4.65
CA TYR A 35 -1.37 8.48 4.19
C TYR A 35 -2.09 7.23 3.71
N LEU A 36 -3.39 7.19 3.94
CA LEU A 36 -4.28 6.19 3.41
C LEU A 36 -5.03 6.83 2.24
N ILE A 37 -4.94 6.23 1.06
CA ILE A 37 -5.55 6.72 -0.18
C ILE A 37 -6.40 5.63 -0.81
N ASP A 38 -7.60 5.98 -1.26
CA ASP A 38 -8.47 5.05 -2.01
C ASP A 38 -7.97 4.86 -3.44
N ASP A 39 -7.45 5.92 -4.07
CA ASP A 39 -6.91 5.90 -5.43
C ASP A 39 -5.77 6.92 -5.63
N ALA A 40 -5.25 6.99 -6.85
CA ALA A 40 -4.12 7.84 -7.20
C ALA A 40 -4.46 9.34 -7.30
N GLU A 41 -5.74 9.71 -7.38
CA GLU A 41 -6.19 11.10 -7.47
C GLU A 41 -6.13 11.81 -6.10
N GLU A 42 -6.18 11.03 -5.01
CA GLU A 42 -6.05 11.55 -3.64
C GLU A 42 -4.62 11.95 -3.26
N ILE A 43 -3.63 11.68 -4.12
CA ILE A 43 -2.24 12.05 -3.86
C ILE A 43 -2.10 13.58 -3.91
N ASN A 44 -1.83 14.19 -2.76
CA ASN A 44 -1.46 15.60 -2.72
C ASN A 44 0.04 15.78 -3.02
N GLN A 45 0.35 16.69 -3.97
CA GLN A 45 1.72 17.06 -4.32
C GLN A 45 2.50 17.64 -3.14
N ASP A 46 1.83 18.30 -2.20
CA ASP A 46 2.47 18.84 -0.99
C ASP A 46 3.09 17.74 -0.12
N TRP A 47 2.56 16.51 -0.18
CA TRP A 47 3.15 15.37 0.54
C TRP A 47 4.49 14.94 -0.05
N LEU A 48 4.66 15.17 -1.35
CA LEU A 48 5.79 14.77 -2.15
C LEU A 48 6.88 15.86 -2.23
N ASP A 49 6.71 16.97 -1.52
CA ASP A 49 7.69 18.04 -1.48
C ASP A 49 8.97 17.64 -0.74
N GLY A 50 10.11 18.13 -1.23
CA GLY A 50 11.44 17.63 -0.88
C GLY A 50 11.71 16.27 -1.52
N ASP A 51 12.98 16.00 -1.87
CA ASP A 51 13.44 14.75 -2.50
C ASP A 51 13.25 13.54 -1.56
N LYS A 52 12.00 13.08 -1.42
CA LYS A 52 11.54 12.06 -0.48
C LYS A 52 11.56 10.67 -1.13
N THR A 53 11.92 9.67 -0.35
CA THR A 53 11.71 8.27 -0.74
C THR A 53 10.30 7.83 -0.36
N ILE A 54 9.48 7.48 -1.37
CA ILE A 54 8.08 7.10 -1.16
C ILE A 54 7.92 5.59 -1.19
N GLY A 55 7.43 5.02 -0.09
CA GLY A 55 6.99 3.64 -0.01
C GLY A 55 5.52 3.52 -0.43
N VAL A 56 5.21 2.62 -1.37
CA VAL A 56 3.83 2.30 -1.73
C VAL A 56 3.51 0.90 -1.24
N THR A 57 2.43 0.76 -0.48
CA THR A 57 1.91 -0.54 -0.03
C THR A 57 0.40 -0.57 -0.19
N ALA A 58 -0.19 -1.76 -0.16
CA ALA A 58 -1.63 -1.92 -0.32
C ALA A 58 -2.19 -2.84 0.77
N GLY A 59 -3.44 -2.59 1.18
CA GLY A 59 -4.15 -3.52 2.03
C GLY A 59 -4.45 -4.84 1.30
N ALA A 60 -4.65 -5.94 2.04
CA ALA A 60 -4.94 -7.26 1.45
C ALA A 60 -6.17 -7.29 0.53
N SER A 61 -7.08 -6.33 0.68
CA SER A 61 -8.30 -6.20 -0.12
C SER A 61 -8.19 -5.20 -1.28
N ALA A 62 -7.06 -4.51 -1.43
CA ALA A 62 -6.88 -3.49 -2.47
C ALA A 62 -6.51 -4.15 -3.80
N PRO A 63 -7.25 -3.88 -4.89
CA PRO A 63 -6.90 -4.37 -6.23
C PRO A 63 -5.50 -3.92 -6.67
N GLU A 64 -4.74 -4.81 -7.31
CA GLU A 64 -3.40 -4.53 -7.84
C GLU A 64 -3.40 -3.36 -8.84
N ILE A 65 -4.52 -3.16 -9.56
CA ILE A 65 -4.66 -2.05 -10.51
C ILE A 65 -4.52 -0.69 -9.83
N LEU A 66 -5.07 -0.51 -8.62
CA LEU A 66 -4.98 0.75 -7.88
C LEU A 66 -3.53 1.06 -7.50
N VAL A 67 -2.77 0.03 -7.13
CA VAL A 67 -1.34 0.18 -6.84
C VAL A 67 -0.58 0.61 -8.09
N LYS A 68 -0.87 0.02 -9.24
CA LYS A 68 -0.28 0.42 -10.52
C LYS A 68 -0.62 1.85 -10.89
N ASP A 69 -1.85 2.28 -10.67
CA ASP A 69 -2.29 3.65 -10.95
C ASP A 69 -1.55 4.66 -10.07
N VAL A 70 -1.34 4.33 -8.79
CA VAL A 70 -0.52 5.14 -7.88
C VAL A 70 0.93 5.22 -8.37
N LEU A 71 1.54 4.10 -8.76
CA LEU A 71 2.90 4.09 -9.32
C LEU A 71 3.00 4.92 -10.60
N ASN A 72 2.00 4.86 -11.48
CA ASN A 72 1.94 5.66 -12.71
C ASN A 72 1.79 7.15 -12.40
N CYS A 73 0.97 7.51 -11.40
CA CYS A 73 0.83 8.89 -10.94
C CYS A 73 2.17 9.44 -10.43
N LEU A 74 2.87 8.68 -9.58
CA LEU A 74 4.21 9.04 -9.11
C LEU A 74 5.22 9.16 -10.27
N ALA A 75 5.16 8.27 -11.26
CA ALA A 75 6.02 8.34 -12.45
C ALA A 75 5.83 9.63 -13.27
N ASN A 76 4.60 10.14 -13.32
CA ASN A 76 4.28 11.41 -13.98
C ASN A 76 4.78 12.62 -13.18
N LEU A 77 4.91 12.48 -11.86
CA LEU A 77 5.45 13.47 -10.93
C LEU A 77 6.98 13.35 -10.75
N GLU A 78 7.68 12.86 -11.76
CA GLU A 78 9.15 12.71 -11.82
C GLU A 78 9.77 11.61 -10.95
N TYR A 79 8.98 10.81 -10.23
CA TYR A 79 9.48 9.62 -9.52
C TYR A 79 9.69 8.46 -10.49
N ARG A 80 10.88 8.38 -11.11
CA ARG A 80 11.16 7.40 -12.19
C ARG A 80 11.87 6.12 -11.75
N LYS A 81 12.31 6.02 -10.50
CA LYS A 81 13.00 4.84 -9.98
C LYS A 81 12.08 4.08 -9.04
N PHE A 82 11.61 2.93 -9.50
CA PHE A 82 10.84 2.01 -8.69
C PHE A 82 11.71 0.83 -8.29
N SER A 83 11.69 0.48 -7.01
CA SER A 83 12.32 -0.74 -6.48
C SER A 83 11.26 -1.54 -5.75
N GLU A 84 11.08 -2.80 -6.16
CA GLU A 84 10.16 -3.70 -5.47
C GLU A 84 10.88 -4.34 -4.28
N LEU A 85 10.46 -3.98 -3.07
CA LEU A 85 10.87 -4.66 -1.86
C LEU A 85 9.97 -5.88 -1.65
N LYS A 86 10.43 -7.06 -2.10
CA LYS A 86 9.78 -8.32 -1.76
C LYS A 86 10.00 -8.64 -0.29
N THR A 87 9.01 -8.33 0.54
CA THR A 87 8.92 -8.89 1.90
C THR A 87 8.39 -10.33 1.84
N VAL A 88 8.72 -11.11 2.88
CA VAL A 88 8.45 -12.54 3.02
C VAL A 88 7.07 -12.94 2.50
N GLU A 89 7.01 -13.90 1.57
CA GLU A 89 5.75 -14.51 1.14
C GLU A 89 5.10 -15.24 2.32
N GLU A 90 4.12 -14.62 2.97
CA GLU A 90 3.28 -15.31 3.94
C GLU A 90 2.14 -16.03 3.21
N ALA A 91 2.39 -17.28 2.81
CA ALA A 91 1.39 -18.13 2.17
C ALA A 91 0.35 -18.65 3.20
N VAL A 92 -0.61 -17.81 3.59
CA VAL A 92 -1.75 -18.24 4.40
C VAL A 92 -2.90 -18.65 3.48
N THR A 93 -3.14 -19.95 3.36
CA THR A 93 -4.27 -20.50 2.60
C THR A 93 -5.43 -20.84 3.53
N PHE A 94 -6.57 -20.17 3.34
CA PHE A 94 -7.82 -20.53 3.99
C PHE A 94 -8.56 -21.58 3.14
N GLY A 95 -8.55 -22.83 3.59
CA GLY A 95 -9.32 -23.89 2.93
C GLY A 95 -10.82 -23.65 3.09
N LEU A 96 -11.57 -23.75 1.98
CA LEU A 96 -13.04 -23.65 1.99
C LEU A 96 -13.64 -24.68 2.97
N PRO A 97 -14.46 -24.26 3.95
CA PRO A 97 -15.15 -25.17 4.85
C PRO A 97 -15.94 -26.21 4.05
N LYS A 98 -15.93 -27.47 4.50
CA LYS A 98 -16.59 -28.59 3.82
C LYS A 98 -18.09 -28.34 3.55
N ALA A 99 -18.73 -27.48 4.33
CA ALA A 99 -20.14 -27.09 4.20
C ALA A 99 -20.47 -26.22 2.97
N LEU A 100 -19.47 -25.59 2.34
CA LEU A 100 -19.64 -24.75 1.15
C LEU A 100 -19.12 -25.40 -0.14
N LYS A 101 -18.65 -26.65 -0.07
CA LYS A 101 -18.42 -27.44 -1.27
C LYS A 101 -19.80 -27.85 -1.79
N THR A 102 -20.32 -27.10 -2.77
CA THR A 102 -21.46 -27.54 -3.57
C THR A 102 -21.16 -28.95 -4.06
N GLN A 103 -21.91 -29.93 -3.54
CA GLN A 103 -21.89 -31.31 -4.02
C GLN A 103 -22.32 -31.32 -5.50
N PRO A 104 -21.79 -32.25 -6.31
CA PRO A 104 -21.99 -32.29 -7.76
C PRO A 104 -23.46 -32.43 -8.17
#